data_AF-A0A7C1RA10-F1
#
_entry.id   AF-A0A7C1RA10-F1
#
_cell.length_a   1.000
_cell.length_b   1.000
_cell.length_c   1.000
_cell.angle_alpha   90.00
_cell.angle_beta   90.00
_cell.angle_gamma   90.00
#
_symmetry.space_group_name_H-M   'P 1'
#
loop_
_entity.id
_entity.type
_entity.pdbx_description
1 polymer ?
#
loop_
_entity_poly.entity_id
_entity_poly.type
_entity_poly.pdbx_seq_one_letter_code
_entity_poly.pdbx_strand_id
1 'polypeptide(L)' 'MSRCVCRRAERLAISLDDKNESDTAVARYLDRLSDYLFVVARKTADESGIEQSKWIP' A
#
# COMPACT_ATOMS: atom_id res chain seq x y z
N MET A 1 -8.47 0.45 -6.54
CA MET A 1 -8.21 -1.01 -6.59
C MET A 1 -6.92 -1.42 -5.88
N SER A 2 -5.80 -0.72 -6.07
CA SER A 2 -4.49 -1.05 -5.44
C SER A 2 -4.53 -1.27 -3.91
N ARG A 3 -5.28 -0.44 -3.16
CA ARG A 3 -5.39 -0.52 -1.69
C ARG A 3 -5.92 -1.86 -1.17
N CYS A 4 -6.82 -2.54 -1.89
CA CYS A 4 -7.33 -3.85 -1.48
C CYS A 4 -6.28 -4.96 -1.65
N VAL A 5 -5.40 -4.83 -2.64
CA VAL A 5 -4.30 -5.78 -2.89
C VAL A 5 -3.22 -5.60 -1.84
N CYS A 6 -2.82 -4.37 -1.51
CA CYS A 6 -1.86 -4.07 -0.44
C CYS A 6 -2.33 -4.61 0.92
N ARG A 7 -3.59 -4.37 1.31
CA ARG A 7 -4.15 -4.91 2.58
C ARG A 7 -4.31 -6.43 2.59
N ARG A 8 -4.45 -7.06 1.41
CA ARG A 8 -4.47 -8.53 1.31
C ARG A 8 -3.06 -9.11 1.43
N ALA A 9 -2.08 -8.49 0.78
CA ALA A 9 -0.67 -8.88 0.87
C ALA A 9 -0.12 -8.69 2.29
N GLU A 10 -0.45 -7.58 2.95
CA GLU A 10 -0.07 -7.29 4.34
C GLU A 10 -0.60 -8.35 5.31
N ARG A 11 -1.88 -8.74 5.20
CA ARG A 11 -2.45 -9.84 6.01
C ARG A 11 -1.79 -11.19 5.75
N LEU A 12 -1.45 -11.49 4.51
CA LEU A 12 -0.74 -12.72 4.16
C LEU A 12 0.68 -12.72 4.74
N ALA A 13 1.38 -11.59 4.70
CA ALA A 13 2.72 -11.44 5.27
C ALA A 13 2.69 -11.59 6.80
N ILE A 14 1.74 -10.94 7.49
CA ILE A 14 1.56 -11.08 8.95
C ILE A 14 1.21 -12.52 9.33
N SER A 15 0.29 -13.17 8.59
CA SER A 15 -0.07 -14.57 8.85
C SER A 15 1.07 -15.56 8.59
N LEU A 16 2.06 -15.18 7.78
CA LEU A 16 3.25 -15.98 7.51
C LEU A 16 4.31 -15.79 8.61
N ASP A 17 4.44 -14.55 9.11
CA ASP A 17 5.33 -14.14 10.20
C ASP A 17 4.90 -14.70 11.56
N ASP A 18 3.59 -14.84 11.79
CA ASP A 18 3.04 -15.47 13.00
C ASP A 18 3.37 -16.98 13.08
N LYS A 19 3.78 -17.60 11.96
CA LYS A 19 4.09 -19.04 11.88
C LYS A 19 5.58 -19.35 11.76
N ASN A 20 6.38 -18.40 11.30
CA ASN A 20 7.83 -18.51 11.18
C ASN A 20 8.34 -17.11 11.49
N GLU A 21 9.29 -16.97 12.42
CA GLU A 21 9.96 -15.72 12.78
C GLU A 21 10.61 -15.09 11.51
N SER A 22 9.79 -14.47 10.66
CA SER A 22 10.03 -14.29 9.24
C SER A 22 10.21 -12.81 9.00
N ASP A 23 11.47 -12.42 9.11
CA ASP A 23 12.06 -11.18 8.60
C ASP A 23 11.04 -10.09 8.23
N THR A 24 10.76 -9.23 9.22
CA THR A 24 9.93 -8.01 9.14
C THR A 24 10.19 -7.12 7.91
N ALA A 25 11.30 -7.35 7.19
CA ALA A 25 11.60 -6.76 5.89
C ALA A 25 10.45 -6.85 4.87
N VAL A 26 9.71 -7.97 4.81
CA VAL A 26 8.61 -8.15 3.83
C VAL A 26 7.42 -7.25 4.16
N ALA A 27 7.01 -7.18 5.44
CA ALA A 27 5.96 -6.27 5.88
C ALA A 27 6.35 -4.81 5.65
N ARG A 28 7.61 -4.45 5.94
CA ARG A 28 8.17 -3.11 5.69
C ARG A 28 8.18 -2.75 4.20
N TYR A 29 8.48 -3.72 3.33
CA TYR A 29 8.47 -3.52 1.88
C TYR A 29 7.04 -3.28 1.37
N LEU A 30 6.07 -4.05 1.84
CA LEU A 30 4.66 -3.90 1.46
C LEU A 30 4.08 -2.54 1.89
N ASP A 31 4.45 -2.06 3.08
CA ASP A 31 4.09 -0.73 3.56
C ASP A 31 4.64 0.36 2.63
N ARG A 32 5.94 0.32 2.32
CA ARG A 32 6.58 1.28 1.42
C ARG A 32 6.04 1.22 -0.01
N LEU A 33 5.68 0.03 -0.49
CA LEU A 33 5.07 -0.16 -1.79
C LEU A 33 3.67 0.45 -1.85
N SER A 34 2.90 0.33 -0.77
CA SER A 34 1.58 0.97 -0.65
C SER A 34 1.69 2.50 -0.74
N ASP A 35 2.66 3.10 -0.05
CA ASP A 35 2.95 4.53 -0.14
C ASP A 35 3.36 4.96 -1.56
N TYR A 36 4.24 4.19 -2.19
CA TYR A 36 4.67 4.46 -3.56
C TYR A 36 3.49 4.42 -4.54
N LEU A 37 2.66 3.37 -4.46
CA LEU A 37 1.46 3.23 -5.30
C LEU A 37 0.45 4.35 -5.03
N PHE A 38 0.37 4.87 -3.80
CA PHE A 38 -0.46 6.03 -3.49
C PHE A 38 0.06 7.30 -4.17
N VAL A 39 1.37 7.57 -4.10
CA VAL A 39 1.97 8.74 -4.76
C VAL A 39 1.81 8.66 -6.29
N VAL A 40 2.07 7.49 -6.88
CA VAL A 40 1.89 7.27 -8.33
C VAL A 40 0.42 7.46 -8.71
N ALA A 41 -0.51 6.88 -7.97
CA ALA A 41 -1.94 7.07 -8.23
C ALA A 41 -2.36 8.55 -8.17
N ARG A 42 -1.81 9.31 -7.22
CA ARG A 42 -2.05 10.76 -7.15
C ARG A 42 -1.47 11.49 -8.36
N LYS A 43 -0.26 11.15 -8.78
CA LYS A 43 0.36 11.76 -9.96
C LYS A 43 -0.43 11.46 -11.24
N THR A 44 -0.83 10.21 -11.45
CA THR A 44 -1.63 9.83 -12.62
C THR A 44 -3.02 10.47 -12.63
N ALA A 45 -3.65 10.62 -11.46
CA ALA A 45 -4.91 11.35 -11.36
C ALA A 45 -4.75 12.84 -11.65
N ASP A 46 -3.65 13.47 -11.21
CA ASP A 46 -3.31 14.87 -11.54
C ASP A 46 -3.08 15.04 -13.06
N GLU A 47 -2.29 14.15 -13.67
CA GLU A 47 -2.07 14.13 -15.12
C GLU A 47 -3.36 13.90 -15.93
N SER A 48 -4.33 13.18 -15.37
CA SER A 48 -5.64 12.92 -15.98
C SER A 48 -6.67 14.02 -15.70
N GLY A 49 -6.32 15.08 -14.97
CA GLY A 49 -7.24 16.16 -14.58
C GLY A 49 -8.34 15.70 -13.61
N ILE A 50 -8.15 14.58 -12.91
CA ILE A 50 -9.12 14.04 -11.97
C ILE A 50 -8.93 14.74 -10.62
N GLU A 51 -9.94 15.52 -10.22
CA GLU A 51 -9.97 16.17 -8.92
C GLU A 51 -9.89 15.14 -7.80
N GLN A 52 -8.81 15.21 -7.02
CA GLN A 52 -8.67 14.40 -5.83
C GLN A 52 -9.35 15.11 -4.67
N SER A 53 -10.29 14.41 -4.02
CA SER A 53 -10.84 14.85 -2.74
C SER A 53 -9.69 14.95 -1.72
N LYS A 54 -9.29 16.19 -1.40
CA LYS A 54 -8.37 16.46 -0.30
C LYS A 54 -9.08 16.00 0.99
N TRP A 55 -8.45 15.07 1.69
CA TRP A 55 -8.89 14.70 3.03
C TRP A 55 -8.67 15.93 3.94
N ILE A 56 -9.77 16.52 4.40
CA ILE A 56 -9.77 17.64 5.35
C ILE A 56 -9.79 17.02 6.75
N PRO A 57 -8.86 17.39 7.65
CA PRO A 57 -8.79 16.85 9.01
C PRO A 57 -10.01 17.20 9.86
#